data_AF-A0A5D0HDM9-F1
#
_entry.id   AF-A0A5D0HDM9-F1
#
_cell.length_a   1.000
_cell.length_b   1.000
_cell.length_c   1.000
_cell.angle_alpha   90.00
_cell.angle_beta   90.00
_cell.angle_gamma   90.00
#
_symmetry.space_group_name_H-M   'P 1'
#
loop_
_entity.id
_entity.type
_entity.pdbx_description
1 polymer ?
#
loop_
_entity_poly.entity_id
_entity_poly.type
_entity_poly.pdbx_seq_one_letter_code
_entity_poly.pdbx_strand_id
1 'polypeptide(L)'
;MAKTSTKKRKVIVESIGEAHITASFNNIIISLTNKKGDVISWSSAGKMGFRGSKKNTPYAAQLAAEDAAGVAKEAGLKKVKV
;
A
#
# COMPACT_ATOMS: atom_id res chain seq x y z
N MET A 1 -22.03 -13.52 12.86
CA MET A 1 -21.00 -13.86 11.85
C MET A 1 -19.64 -13.77 12.51
N ALA A 2 -19.02 -14.91 12.83
CA ALA A 2 -17.73 -14.96 13.53
C ALA A 2 -16.64 -14.35 12.63
N LYS A 3 -16.00 -13.27 13.09
CA LYS A 3 -14.78 -12.76 12.46
C LYS A 3 -13.67 -13.76 12.78
N THR A 4 -13.52 -14.78 11.94
CA THR A 4 -12.35 -15.67 11.95
C THR A 4 -11.12 -14.78 11.87
N SER A 5 -10.34 -14.72 12.95
CA SER A 5 -9.10 -13.96 13.00
C SER A 5 -8.08 -14.68 12.13
N THR A 6 -8.05 -14.32 10.84
CA THR A 6 -7.04 -14.80 9.91
C THR A 6 -5.68 -14.48 10.52
N LYS A 7 -4.91 -15.51 10.89
CA LYS A 7 -3.52 -15.37 11.34
C LYS A 7 -2.83 -14.42 10.37
N LYS A 8 -2.51 -13.20 10.81
CA LYS A 8 -1.77 -12.24 9.99
C LYS A 8 -0.45 -12.92 9.63
N ARG A 9 -0.28 -13.27 8.35
CA ARG A 9 0.99 -13.80 7.85
C ARG A 9 2.05 -12.75 8.20
N LYS A 10 2.99 -13.12 9.06
CA LYS A 10 4.13 -12.26 9.40
C LYS A 10 5.05 -12.29 8.18
N VAL A 11 4.83 -11.35 7.27
CA VAL A 11 5.70 -11.16 6.11
C VAL A 11 7.09 -10.81 6.65
N ILE A 12 8.11 -11.51 6.17
CA ILE A 12 9.50 -11.19 6.50
C ILE A 12 9.83 -9.92 5.72
N VAL A 13 10.08 -8.83 6.43
CA VAL A 13 10.36 -7.54 5.84
C VAL A 13 11.87 -7.38 5.70
N GLU A 14 12.33 -7.36 4.46
CA GLU A 14 13.71 -7.05 4.13
C GLU A 14 13.91 -5.53 4.03
N SER A 15 15.15 -5.08 4.15
CA SER A 15 15.47 -3.65 3.99
C SER A 15 15.24 -3.12 2.57
N ILE A 16 15.08 -4.02 1.58
CA ILE A 16 14.89 -3.69 0.16
C ILE A 16 13.60 -4.36 -0.32
N GLY A 17 12.70 -3.60 -0.95
CA GLY A 17 11.49 -4.11 -1.56
C GLY A 17 11.14 -3.43 -2.88
N GLU A 18 9.91 -3.66 -3.33
CA GLU A 18 9.36 -3.14 -4.59
C GLU A 18 8.04 -2.41 -4.35
N ALA A 19 7.81 -1.32 -5.05
CA ALA A 19 6.64 -0.46 -4.94
C ALA A 19 5.83 -0.54 -6.23
N HIS A 20 4.68 -1.21 -6.17
CA HIS A 20 3.78 -1.37 -7.30
C HIS A 20 2.71 -0.29 -7.25
N ILE A 21 2.72 0.60 -8.26
CA ILE A 21 1.76 1.70 -8.38
C ILE A 21 0.81 1.39 -9.55
N THR A 22 -0.43 1.06 -9.22
CA THR A 22 -1.50 0.89 -10.21
C THR A 22 -2.36 2.14 -10.25
N ALA A 23 -2.08 3.01 -11.22
CA ALA A 23 -2.88 4.20 -11.48
C ALA A 23 -3.89 3.92 -12.60
N SER A 24 -5.17 3.98 -12.28
CA SER A 24 -6.28 3.86 -13.23
C SER A 24 -7.14 5.11 -13.20
N PHE A 25 -8.02 5.29 -14.20
CA PHE A 25 -8.92 6.45 -14.25
C PHE A 25 -9.86 6.57 -13.02
N ASN A 26 -10.11 5.46 -12.34
CA ASN A 26 -11.12 5.39 -11.27
C ASN A 26 -10.52 5.24 -9.86
N ASN A 27 -9.25 4.84 -9.77
CA ASN A 27 -8.57 4.62 -8.50
C ASN A 27 -7.05 4.53 -8.68
N ILE A 28 -6.34 4.90 -7.61
CA ILE A 28 -4.90 4.73 -7.49
C ILE A 28 -4.66 3.78 -6.32
N ILE A 29 -3.92 2.71 -6.58
CA ILE A 29 -3.58 1.68 -5.60
C ILE A 29 -2.07 1.57 -5.55
N ILE A 30 -1.53 1.67 -4.34
CA ILE A 30 -0.09 1.64 -4.08
C ILE A 30 0.16 0.46 -3.15
N SER A 31 0.99 -0.47 -3.60
CA SER A 31 1.33 -1.69 -2.87
C SER A 31 2.83 -1.79 -2.71
N LEU A 32 3.29 -1.94 -1.47
CA LEU A 32 4.69 -2.16 -1.14
C LEU A 32 4.88 -3.64 -0.85
N THR A 33 5.83 -4.24 -1.55
CA THR A 33 6.07 -5.68 -1.57
C THR A 33 7.53 -5.98 -1.24
N ASN A 34 7.81 -7.20 -0.79
CA ASN A 34 9.18 -7.71 -0.74
C ASN A 34 9.62 -8.15 -2.16
N LYS A 35 10.90 -8.53 -2.31
CA LYS A 35 11.43 -9.07 -3.59
C LYS A 35 10.77 -10.38 -4.05
N LYS A 36 10.02 -11.05 -3.18
CA LYS A 36 9.29 -12.28 -3.49
C LYS A 36 7.85 -12.00 -3.96
N GLY A 37 7.41 -10.73 -3.94
CA GLY A 37 6.05 -10.32 -4.29
C GLY A 37 5.04 -10.39 -3.14
N ASP A 38 5.46 -10.68 -1.90
CA ASP A 38 4.56 -10.62 -0.75
C ASP A 38 4.28 -9.16 -0.40
N VAL A 39 2.99 -8.79 -0.34
CA VAL A 39 2.54 -7.46 0.03
C VAL A 39 2.77 -7.22 1.53
N ILE A 40 3.59 -6.23 1.83
CA ILE A 40 3.90 -5.78 3.19
C ILE A 40 2.85 -4.76 3.64
N SER A 41 2.60 -3.76 2.79
CA SER A 41 1.56 -2.76 3.01
C SER A 41 0.91 -2.37 1.70
N TRP A 42 -0.34 -1.91 1.78
CA TRP A 42 -1.03 -1.34 0.63
C TRP A 42 -1.96 -0.23 1.10
N SER A 43 -2.15 0.72 0.19
CA SER A 43 -3.12 1.78 0.36
C SER A 43 -3.72 2.18 -0.99
N SER A 44 -4.81 2.93 -0.93
CA SER A 44 -5.47 3.43 -2.12
C SER A 44 -6.18 4.73 -1.83
N ALA A 45 -6.47 5.49 -2.88
CA ALA A 45 -7.26 6.72 -2.74
C ALA A 45 -8.62 6.45 -2.07
N GLY A 46 -9.27 5.32 -2.38
CA GLY A 46 -10.52 4.91 -1.74
C GLY A 46 -10.37 4.60 -0.23
N LYS A 47 -9.25 3.99 0.18
CA LYS A 47 -8.94 3.69 1.59
C LYS A 47 -8.74 4.98 2.40
N MET A 48 -8.17 6.02 1.78
CA MET A 48 -8.00 7.34 2.38
C MET A 48 -9.30 8.16 2.47
N GLY A 49 -10.45 7.59 2.08
CA GLY A 49 -11.76 8.24 2.18
C GLY A 49 -12.15 9.07 0.95
N PHE A 50 -11.33 9.11 -0.10
CA PHE A 50 -11.71 9.77 -1.34
C PHE A 50 -12.81 8.99 -2.06
N ARG A 51 -13.85 9.71 -2.52
CA ARG A 51 -15.02 9.16 -3.21
C ARG A 51 -15.21 9.82 -4.58
N GLY A 52 -15.83 9.10 -5.50
CA GLY A 52 -16.08 9.56 -6.86
C GLY A 52 -14.80 9.95 -7.62
N SER A 53 -14.88 11.02 -8.39
CA SER A 53 -13.79 11.59 -9.21
C SER A 53 -12.59 12.07 -8.39
N LYS A 54 -12.76 12.34 -7.09
CA LYS A 54 -11.65 12.76 -6.20
C LYS A 54 -10.60 11.66 -6.00
N LYS A 55 -10.92 10.39 -6.32
CA LYS A 55 -9.99 9.25 -6.22
C LYS A 55 -8.84 9.28 -7.22
N ASN A 56 -8.98 10.01 -8.32
CA ASN A 56 -7.95 10.11 -9.36
C ASN A 56 -7.18 11.45 -9.29
N THR A 57 -7.19 12.10 -8.12
CA THR A 57 -6.43 13.34 -7.95
C THR A 57 -5.00 13.05 -7.50
N PRO A 58 -4.02 13.86 -7.91
CA PRO A 58 -2.63 13.71 -7.45
C PRO A 58 -2.52 13.81 -5.92
N TYR A 59 -3.37 14.63 -5.29
CA TYR A 59 -3.44 14.74 -3.84
C TYR A 59 -3.89 13.44 -3.16
N ALA A 60 -4.89 12.76 -3.73
CA ALA A 60 -5.31 11.46 -3.22
C ALA A 60 -4.23 10.37 -3.40
N ALA A 61 -3.47 10.44 -4.51
CA ALA A 61 -2.33 9.56 -4.76
C ALA A 61 -1.24 9.75 -3.70
N GLN A 62 -0.90 11.01 -3.39
CA GLN A 62 0.11 11.35 -2.40
C GLN A 62 -0.26 10.84 -1.01
N LEU A 63 -1.50 11.08 -0.56
CA LEU A 63 -1.96 10.60 0.74
C LEU A 63 -1.97 9.07 0.84
N ALA A 64 -2.35 8.38 -0.24
CA ALA A 64 -2.27 6.93 -0.29
C ALA A 64 -0.80 6.44 -0.24
N ALA A 65 0.12 7.14 -0.90
CA ALA A 65 1.54 6.82 -0.89
C ALA A 65 2.13 6.99 0.51
N GLU A 66 1.81 8.09 1.19
CA GLU A 66 2.26 8.40 2.55
C GLU A 66 1.77 7.36 3.56
N ASP A 67 0.50 6.96 3.49
CA ASP A 67 -0.08 5.91 4.35
C ASP A 67 0.61 4.55 4.12
N ALA A 68 0.77 4.13 2.86
CA ALA A 68 1.44 2.87 2.54
C ALA A 68 2.91 2.88 3.00
N ALA A 69 3.62 3.98 2.76
CA ALA A 69 5.03 4.14 3.10
C ALA A 69 5.24 4.20 4.62
N GLY A 70 4.36 4.86 5.38
CA GLY A 70 4.40 4.91 6.84
C GLY A 70 4.38 3.50 7.45
N VAL A 71 3.37 2.71 7.06
CA VAL A 71 3.23 1.32 7.55
C VAL A 71 4.42 0.45 7.12
N ALA A 72 4.91 0.60 5.88
CA ALA A 72 6.06 -0.19 5.41
C ALA A 72 7.36 0.19 6.12
N LYS A 73 7.55 1.47 6.46
CA LYS A 73 8.71 1.97 7.19
C LYS A 73 8.74 1.41 8.61
N GLU A 74 7.59 1.39 9.30
CA GLU A 74 7.45 0.74 10.61
C GLU A 74 7.72 -0.76 10.54
N ALA A 75 7.35 -1.39 9.41
CA ALA A 75 7.61 -2.80 9.17
C ALA A 75 9.10 -3.12 8.89
N GLY A 76 9.93 -2.11 8.58
CA GLY A 76 11.38 -2.27 8.38
C GLY A 76 11.88 -2.06 6.94
N LEU A 77 11.01 -1.63 6.02
CA LEU A 77 11.38 -1.32 4.64
C LEU A 77 12.19 -0.02 4.58
N LYS A 78 13.37 -0.03 3.93
CA LYS A 78 14.25 1.15 3.84
C LYS A 78 14.49 1.65 2.41
N LYS A 79 14.61 0.72 1.46
CA LYS A 79 14.81 1.00 0.04
C LYS A 79 13.71 0.33 -0.76
N VAL A 80 13.23 1.04 -1.76
CA VAL A 80 12.21 0.52 -2.67
C VAL A 80 12.58 0.82 -4.09
N LYS A 81 12.33 -0.15 -4.96
CA LYS A 81 12.33 0.03 -6.40
C LYS A 81 10.89 0.20 -6.86
N VAL A 82 10.60 1.29 -7.54
CA VAL A 82 9.29 1.54 -8.16
C VAL A 82 9.27 0.87 -9.53
#